data_AF-A0A494W4E3-F1
#
_entry.id   AF-A0A494W4E3-F1
#
_cell.length_a   1.000
_cell.length_b   1.000
_cell.length_c   1.000
_cell.angle_alpha   90.00
_cell.angle_beta   90.00
_cell.angle_gamma   90.00
#
_symmetry.space_group_name_H-M   'P 1'
#
loop_
_entity.id
_entity.type
_entity.pdbx_description
1 polymer ?
#
loop_
_entity_poly.entity_id
_entity_poly.type
_entity_poly.pdbx_seq_one_letter_code
_entity_poly.pdbx_strand_id
1 'polypeptide(L)'
;MARPRGDASNLIKRLEAALTVAKPRDVVDTTVMSKIVGMTWRNLLVTHIEPDAAFPVKRRGAEGVAWEFQVVKVLRHMIRRARERMATNEAAARRAHQLTSFSVPEDPEGPMSLADLAKLADLTIRAQNEKTRQREYVPAARVRDFLIRYNAAVTGGILGISQVTDPNGGMDPAARAVIDNELRNVAVHVGGIVDAFLKELGAGLQ
;
A
#
# COMPACT_ATOMS: atom_id res chain seq x y z
N MET A 1 22.08 -14.96 3.77
CA MET A 1 21.50 -16.03 2.92
C MET A 1 19.98 -15.96 3.01
N ALA A 2 19.31 -15.74 1.88
CA ALA A 2 17.85 -15.69 1.81
C ALA A 2 17.26 -17.08 2.13
N ARG A 3 16.37 -17.14 3.11
CA ARG A 3 15.69 -18.38 3.51
C ARG A 3 14.76 -18.83 2.37
N PRO A 4 14.64 -20.14 2.09
CA PRO A 4 13.68 -20.61 1.09
C PRO A 4 12.27 -20.22 1.55
N ARG A 5 11.63 -19.36 0.75
CA ARG A 5 10.26 -18.86 0.95
C ARG A 5 9.26 -19.97 0.63
N GLY A 6 9.12 -20.92 1.55
CA GLY A 6 8.00 -21.86 1.55
C GLY A 6 6.78 -21.18 2.14
N ASP A 7 5.66 -21.23 1.43
CA ASP A 7 4.37 -20.71 1.88
C ASP A 7 3.98 -21.30 3.25
N ALA A 8 3.93 -20.43 4.28
CA ALA A 8 3.76 -20.83 5.68
C ALA A 8 2.41 -21.53 5.91
N SER A 9 1.38 -21.15 5.16
CA SER A 9 0.05 -21.76 5.21
C SER A 9 0.08 -23.22 4.76
N ASN A 10 0.83 -23.52 3.70
CA ASN A 10 0.99 -24.88 3.19
C ASN A 10 1.86 -25.76 4.09
N LEU A 11 2.81 -25.17 4.82
CA LEU A 11 3.54 -25.88 5.87
C LEU A 11 2.62 -26.23 7.04
N ILE A 12 1.81 -25.29 7.54
CA ILE A 12 0.88 -25.53 8.65
C ILE A 12 -0.11 -26.65 8.31
N LYS A 13 -0.76 -26.59 7.14
CA LYS A 13 -1.71 -27.64 6.70
C LYS A 13 -1.08 -29.03 6.68
N ARG A 14 0.16 -29.15 6.18
CA ARG A 14 0.89 -30.43 6.17
C ARG A 14 1.22 -30.92 7.57
N LEU A 15 1.65 -30.03 8.46
CA LEU A 15 1.95 -30.38 9.86
C LEU A 15 0.70 -30.78 10.63
N GLU A 16 -0.44 -30.13 10.37
CA GLU A 16 -1.73 -30.49 10.96
C GLU A 16 -2.22 -31.85 10.45
N ALA A 17 -2.09 -32.13 9.16
CA ALA A 17 -2.39 -33.46 8.60
C ALA A 17 -1.46 -34.56 9.13
N ALA A 18 -0.18 -34.27 9.37
CA ALA A 18 0.73 -35.20 10.02
C ALA A 18 0.36 -35.44 11.50
N LEU A 19 -0.16 -34.40 12.17
CA LEU A 19 -0.55 -34.47 13.58
C LEU A 19 -1.80 -35.34 13.79
N THR A 20 -2.73 -35.41 12.83
CA THR A 20 -3.92 -36.27 12.94
C THR A 20 -3.59 -37.76 12.87
N VAL A 21 -2.52 -38.13 12.16
CA VAL A 21 -2.08 -39.53 11.99
C VAL A 21 -1.11 -39.97 13.09
N ALA A 22 -0.34 -39.03 13.66
CA ALA A 22 0.71 -39.33 14.64
C ALA A 22 0.15 -39.75 16.01
N LYS A 23 0.71 -40.81 16.61
CA LYS A 23 0.37 -41.22 17.98
C LYS A 23 1.22 -40.45 19.00
N PRO A 24 0.70 -40.18 20.21
CA PRO A 24 1.41 -39.41 21.24
C PRO A 24 2.77 -39.99 21.66
N ARG A 25 2.96 -41.31 21.54
CA ARG A 25 4.18 -42.02 21.94
C ARG A 25 5.13 -42.31 20.77
N ASP A 26 4.83 -41.85 19.57
CA ASP A 26 5.69 -42.10 18.41
C ASP A 26 7.02 -41.36 18.57
N VAL A 27 8.09 -42.15 18.52
CA VAL A 27 9.47 -41.70 18.54
C VAL A 27 10.09 -42.10 17.22
N VAL A 28 10.69 -41.13 16.54
CA VAL A 28 11.25 -41.32 15.21
C VAL A 28 12.65 -40.74 15.12
N ASP A 29 13.44 -41.26 14.18
CA ASP A 29 14.78 -40.77 13.87
C ASP A 29 14.76 -39.51 12.98
N THR A 30 15.94 -38.99 12.64
CA THR A 30 16.12 -37.83 11.76
C THR A 30 15.54 -38.05 10.36
N THR A 31 15.66 -39.26 9.81
CA THR A 31 15.26 -39.57 8.43
C THR A 31 13.74 -39.63 8.31
N VAL A 32 13.08 -40.22 9.31
CA VAL A 32 11.62 -40.32 9.35
C VAL A 32 11.03 -38.95 9.71
N MET A 33 11.60 -38.22 10.67
CA MET A 33 11.13 -36.88 11.02
C MET A 33 11.21 -35.90 9.84
N SER A 34 12.33 -35.89 9.12
CA SER A 34 12.51 -35.01 7.95
C SER A 34 11.49 -35.32 6.85
N LYS A 35 11.16 -36.59 6.62
CA LYS A 35 10.07 -37.01 5.72
C LYS A 35 8.68 -36.54 6.20
N ILE A 36 8.36 -36.72 7.48
CA ILE A 36 7.06 -36.29 8.05
C ILE A 36 6.85 -34.78 7.88
N VAL A 37 7.88 -33.99 8.15
CA VAL A 37 7.82 -32.53 8.04
C VAL A 37 7.90 -32.07 6.57
N GLY A 38 8.31 -32.95 5.65
CA GLY A 38 8.40 -32.67 4.21
C GLY A 38 9.55 -31.75 3.85
N MET A 39 10.68 -31.87 4.55
CA MET A 39 11.90 -31.07 4.32
C MET A 39 13.15 -31.91 4.54
N THR A 40 14.28 -31.51 3.97
CA THR A 40 15.54 -32.24 4.19
C THR A 40 16.03 -32.08 5.63
N TRP A 41 16.76 -33.08 6.15
CA TRP A 41 17.33 -33.02 7.51
C TRP A 41 18.16 -31.76 7.73
N ARG A 42 19.02 -31.39 6.76
CA ARG A 42 19.82 -30.17 6.82
C ARG A 42 18.95 -28.92 6.94
N ASN A 43 17.83 -28.85 6.22
CA ASN A 43 16.92 -27.71 6.29
C ASN A 43 16.20 -27.64 7.64
N LEU A 44 15.73 -28.78 8.16
CA LEU A 44 15.11 -28.85 9.49
C LEU A 44 16.08 -28.41 10.59
N LEU A 45 17.33 -28.87 10.51
CA LEU A 45 18.38 -28.54 11.46
C LEU A 45 18.65 -27.02 11.49
N VAL A 46 18.95 -26.43 10.34
CA VAL A 46 19.37 -25.03 10.23
C VAL A 46 18.23 -24.04 10.44
N THR A 47 17.01 -24.38 10.02
CA THR A 47 15.89 -23.41 10.07
C THR A 47 15.05 -23.50 11.34
N HIS A 48 15.01 -24.67 11.99
CA HIS A 48 14.17 -24.89 13.15
C HIS A 48 14.96 -25.26 14.40
N ILE A 49 15.91 -26.20 14.34
CA ILE A 49 16.57 -26.77 15.53
C ILE A 49 17.71 -25.88 16.06
N GLU A 50 18.68 -25.51 15.22
CA GLU A 50 19.81 -24.66 15.61
C GLU A 50 19.38 -23.28 16.15
N PRO A 51 18.44 -22.55 15.50
CA PRO A 51 18.04 -21.23 15.98
C PRO A 51 17.07 -21.26 17.16
N ASP A 52 16.74 -22.42 17.72
CA ASP A 52 15.74 -22.57 18.78
C ASP A 52 16.19 -23.60 19.82
N ALA A 53 16.80 -23.09 20.89
CA ALA A 53 17.26 -23.92 21.99
C ALA A 53 16.13 -24.70 22.68
N ALA A 54 14.88 -24.23 22.58
CA ALA A 54 13.70 -24.87 23.15
C ALA A 54 13.05 -25.90 22.21
N PHE A 55 13.64 -26.18 21.05
CA PHE A 55 13.10 -27.17 20.13
C PHE A 55 13.01 -28.55 20.81
N PRO A 56 11.85 -29.24 20.72
CA PRO A 56 11.61 -30.46 21.48
C PRO A 56 12.35 -31.66 20.86
N VAL A 57 13.61 -31.82 21.26
CA VAL A 57 14.45 -32.99 20.94
C VAL A 57 14.42 -33.95 22.13
N LYS A 58 14.15 -35.23 21.88
CA LYS A 58 14.15 -36.26 22.94
C LYS A 58 15.57 -36.73 23.24
N ARG A 59 16.36 -37.00 22.21
CA ARG A 59 17.78 -37.34 22.32
C ARG A 59 18.54 -36.69 21.18
N ARG A 60 19.56 -35.89 21.51
CA ARG A 60 20.50 -35.37 20.51
C ARG A 60 21.45 -36.49 20.12
N GLY A 61 21.66 -36.70 18.83
CA GLY A 61 22.62 -37.68 18.35
C GLY A 61 24.06 -37.26 18.68
N ALA A 62 24.88 -38.25 19.02
CA ALA A 62 26.34 -38.15 19.17
C ALA A 62 26.97 -39.24 18.29
N GLU A 63 28.30 -39.38 18.23
CA GLU A 63 28.97 -40.37 17.38
C GLU A 63 28.31 -41.76 17.48
N GLY A 64 27.75 -42.24 16.36
CA GLY A 64 27.06 -43.53 16.26
C GLY A 64 25.60 -43.58 16.74
N VAL A 65 25.05 -42.51 17.32
CA VAL A 65 23.68 -42.46 17.86
C VAL A 65 22.81 -41.49 17.05
N ALA A 66 21.74 -41.99 16.45
CA ALA A 66 20.78 -41.16 15.72
C ALA A 66 20.01 -40.23 16.66
N TRP A 67 19.56 -39.07 16.15
CA TRP A 67 18.69 -38.19 16.94
C TRP A 67 17.31 -38.84 17.08
N GLU A 68 16.69 -38.62 18.24
CA GLU A 68 15.33 -39.07 18.50
C GLU A 68 14.40 -37.88 18.74
N PHE A 69 13.22 -37.95 18.14
CA PHE A 69 12.18 -36.94 18.26
C PHE A 69 10.86 -37.57 18.66
N GLN A 70 10.13 -36.90 19.54
CA GLN A 70 8.73 -37.24 19.80
C GLN A 70 7.86 -36.48 18.80
N VAL A 71 7.19 -37.22 17.90
CA VAL A 71 6.52 -36.66 16.71
C VAL A 71 5.54 -35.55 17.07
N VAL A 72 4.60 -35.84 17.98
CA VAL A 72 3.55 -34.90 18.39
C VAL A 72 4.11 -33.61 19.01
N LYS A 73 5.19 -33.70 19.81
CA LYS A 73 5.79 -32.51 20.43
C LYS A 73 6.44 -31.61 19.39
N VAL A 74 7.16 -32.20 18.44
CA VAL A 74 7.79 -31.47 17.34
C VAL A 74 6.76 -30.77 16.46
N LEU A 75 5.74 -31.50 16.01
CA LEU A 75 4.69 -30.94 15.15
C LEU A 75 3.94 -29.79 15.82
N ARG A 76 3.54 -29.94 17.08
CA ARG A 76 2.88 -28.86 17.85
C ARG A 76 3.77 -27.63 18.01
N HIS A 77 5.05 -27.82 18.30
CA HIS A 77 6.00 -26.72 18.43
C HIS A 77 6.17 -25.95 17.11
N MET A 78 6.30 -26.67 16.00
CA MET A 78 6.43 -26.06 14.67
C MET A 78 5.17 -25.30 14.25
N ILE A 79 3.98 -25.85 14.50
CA ILE A 79 2.70 -25.17 14.22
C ILE A 79 2.59 -23.88 15.04
N ARG A 80 2.87 -23.94 16.35
CA ARG A 80 2.85 -22.76 17.23
C ARG A 80 3.77 -21.66 16.69
N ARG A 81 5.02 -22.00 16.40
CA ARG A 81 6.03 -21.05 15.91
C ARG A 81 5.67 -20.46 14.54
N ALA A 82 5.06 -21.26 13.67
CA ALA A 82 4.57 -20.78 12.38
C ALA A 82 3.43 -19.76 12.55
N ARG A 83 2.47 -20.03 13.45
CA ARG A 83 1.38 -19.11 13.77
C ARG A 83 1.88 -17.80 14.41
N GLU A 84 2.84 -17.88 15.32
CA GLU A 84 3.48 -16.69 15.93
C GLU A 84 4.18 -15.83 14.88
N ARG A 85 4.85 -16.44 13.90
CA ARG A 85 5.46 -15.73 12.76
C ARG A 85 4.43 -15.05 11.86
N MET A 86 3.30 -15.69 11.59
CA MET A 86 2.21 -15.07 10.83
C MET A 86 1.65 -13.86 11.58
N ALA A 87 1.35 -14.00 12.88
CA ALA A 87 0.82 -12.92 13.69
C ALA A 87 1.77 -11.72 13.78
N THR A 88 3.08 -11.96 13.93
CA THR A 88 4.08 -10.89 13.95
C THR A 88 4.23 -10.20 12.59
N ASN A 89 4.16 -10.94 11.50
CA ASN A 89 4.16 -10.37 10.15
C ASN A 89 2.91 -9.53 9.86
N GLU A 90 1.73 -10.01 10.23
CA GLU A 90 0.47 -9.25 10.11
C GLU A 90 0.47 -7.98 10.97
N ALA A 91 1.03 -8.04 12.19
CA ALA A 91 1.16 -6.87 13.04
C ALA A 91 2.13 -5.84 12.44
N ALA A 92 3.23 -6.30 11.82
CA ALA A 92 4.16 -5.44 11.10
C ALA A 92 3.51 -4.82 9.85
N ALA A 93 2.75 -5.59 9.08
CA ALA A 93 2.00 -5.11 7.93
C ALA A 93 0.95 -4.06 8.32
N ARG A 94 0.20 -4.29 9.42
CA ARG A 94 -0.74 -3.32 9.98
C ARG A 94 -0.06 -2.00 10.39
N ARG A 95 1.10 -2.07 11.05
CA ARG A 95 1.88 -0.87 11.40
C ARG A 95 2.41 -0.13 10.16
N ALA A 96 2.86 -0.85 9.14
CA ALA A 96 3.30 -0.25 7.89
C ALA A 96 2.14 0.47 7.16
N HIS A 97 0.95 -0.14 7.15
CA HIS A 97 -0.26 0.46 6.59
C HIS A 97 -0.70 1.72 7.35
N GLN A 98 -0.59 1.73 8.68
CA GLN A 98 -0.91 2.91 9.50
C GLN A 98 0.05 4.08 9.26
N LEU A 99 1.30 3.81 8.87
CA LEU A 99 2.32 4.84 8.69
C LEU A 99 2.39 5.42 7.27
N THR A 100 1.83 4.74 6.27
CA THR A 100 2.07 5.10 4.86
C THR A 100 0.86 5.58 4.09
N SER A 101 -0.37 5.49 4.61
CA SER A 101 -1.62 5.84 3.91
C SER A 101 -1.81 5.19 2.52
N PHE A 102 -0.91 4.29 2.12
CA PHE A 102 -1.03 3.45 0.95
C PHE A 102 -1.69 2.15 1.37
N SER A 103 -2.75 1.77 0.67
CA SER A 103 -3.20 0.39 0.69
C SER A 103 -2.09 -0.47 0.10
N VAL A 104 -1.28 -1.07 0.97
CA VAL A 104 -0.38 -2.16 0.55
C VAL A 104 -1.32 -3.27 0.07
N PRO A 105 -1.30 -3.66 -1.21
CA PRO A 105 -2.09 -4.80 -1.67
C PRO A 105 -1.76 -5.98 -0.77
N GLU A 106 -2.79 -6.68 -0.28
CA GLU A 106 -2.62 -8.00 0.33
C GLU A 106 -2.17 -8.96 -0.78
N ASP A 107 -0.93 -8.84 -1.20
CA ASP A 107 -0.34 -9.72 -2.18
C ASP A 107 -0.03 -11.05 -1.48
N PRO A 108 -0.50 -12.21 -1.99
CA PRO A 108 -0.23 -13.53 -1.43
C PRO A 108 1.26 -13.90 -1.32
N GLU A 109 2.19 -13.06 -1.79
CA GLU A 109 3.65 -13.29 -1.76
C GLU A 109 4.40 -12.77 -0.50
N GLY A 110 3.68 -12.25 0.50
CA GLY A 110 4.23 -11.98 1.83
C GLY A 110 4.84 -10.58 2.04
N PRO A 111 5.30 -10.26 3.27
CA PRO A 111 5.63 -8.90 3.63
C PRO A 111 6.89 -8.45 2.88
N MET A 112 6.73 -7.48 1.97
CA MET A 112 7.86 -6.74 1.39
C MET A 112 8.75 -6.23 2.52
N SER A 113 10.08 -6.37 2.37
CA SER A 113 11.00 -5.86 3.38
C SER A 113 10.90 -4.33 3.43
N LEU A 114 11.14 -3.74 4.60
CA LEU A 114 11.11 -2.27 4.75
C LEU A 114 12.05 -1.56 3.76
N ALA A 115 13.15 -2.23 3.38
CA ALA A 115 14.10 -1.75 2.38
C ALA A 115 13.52 -1.81 0.95
N ASP A 116 12.72 -2.82 0.63
CA ASP A 116 12.05 -2.93 -0.66
C ASP A 116 10.87 -1.94 -0.77
N LEU A 117 10.15 -1.71 0.33
CA LEU A 117 9.14 -0.65 0.42
C LEU A 117 9.75 0.74 0.27
N ALA A 118 10.90 1.00 0.90
CA ALA A 118 11.62 2.27 0.73
C ALA A 118 12.10 2.47 -0.71
N LYS A 119 12.59 1.42 -1.37
CA LYS A 119 12.95 1.47 -2.80
C LYS A 119 11.74 1.70 -3.69
N LEU A 120 10.61 1.06 -3.40
CA LEU A 120 9.36 1.28 -4.12
C LEU A 120 8.86 2.71 -3.96
N ALA A 121 8.90 3.25 -2.74
CA ALA A 121 8.55 4.65 -2.45
C ALA A 121 9.47 5.64 -3.18
N ASP A 122 10.79 5.40 -3.18
CA ASP A 122 11.73 6.20 -3.95
C ASP A 122 11.49 6.10 -5.46
N LEU A 123 11.12 4.91 -5.96
CA LEU A 123 10.77 4.69 -7.36
C LEU A 123 9.47 5.40 -7.74
N THR A 124 8.45 5.40 -6.89
CA THR A 124 7.19 6.14 -7.15
C THR A 124 7.41 7.64 -7.07
N ILE A 125 8.18 8.14 -6.10
CA ILE A 125 8.54 9.57 -6.03
C ILE A 125 9.33 9.98 -7.29
N ARG A 126 10.30 9.17 -7.72
CA ARG A 126 11.05 9.42 -8.96
C ARG A 126 10.14 9.37 -10.18
N ALA A 127 9.29 8.37 -10.32
CA ALA A 127 8.34 8.26 -11.43
C ALA A 127 7.35 9.44 -11.46
N GLN A 128 6.89 9.90 -10.30
CA GLN A 128 5.97 11.04 -10.18
C GLN A 128 6.69 12.36 -10.49
N ASN A 129 7.95 12.50 -10.07
CA ASN A 129 8.81 13.61 -10.47
C ASN A 129 9.10 13.60 -11.98
N GLU A 130 9.36 12.42 -12.57
CA GLU A 130 9.58 12.24 -14.01
C GLU A 130 8.32 12.64 -14.82
N LYS A 131 7.13 12.19 -14.38
CA LYS A 131 5.84 12.57 -14.98
C LYS A 131 5.56 14.07 -14.89
N THR A 132 5.94 14.69 -13.77
CA THR A 132 5.86 16.15 -13.60
C THR A 132 6.85 16.87 -14.54
N ARG A 133 8.04 16.31 -14.72
CA ARG A 133 9.10 16.84 -15.60
C ARG A 133 8.74 16.69 -17.09
N GLN A 134 8.00 15.65 -17.46
CA GLN A 134 7.46 15.41 -18.80
C GLN A 134 6.21 16.25 -19.14
N ARG A 135 5.78 17.16 -18.24
CA ARG A 135 4.60 18.03 -18.38
C ARG A 135 3.24 17.31 -18.48
N GLU A 136 3.18 16.02 -18.15
CA GLU A 136 1.92 15.24 -18.15
C GLU A 136 1.07 15.49 -16.88
N TYR A 137 1.70 15.98 -15.80
CA TYR A 137 1.01 16.38 -14.57
C TYR A 137 1.34 17.83 -14.24
N VAL A 138 0.31 18.69 -14.21
CA VAL A 138 0.43 20.07 -13.71
C VAL A 138 -0.09 20.10 -12.27
N PRO A 139 0.65 20.68 -11.31
CA PRO A 139 0.17 20.81 -9.94
C PRO A 139 -1.20 21.49 -9.90
N ALA A 140 -2.18 20.84 -9.25
CA ALA A 140 -3.56 21.33 -9.20
C ALA A 140 -3.67 22.76 -8.64
N ALA A 141 -2.85 23.10 -7.64
CA ALA A 141 -2.78 24.45 -7.10
C ALA A 141 -2.37 25.49 -8.15
N ARG A 142 -1.41 25.17 -9.03
CA ARG A 142 -0.94 26.07 -10.08
C ARG A 142 -2.00 26.30 -11.16
N VAL A 143 -2.76 25.26 -11.51
CA VAL A 143 -3.88 25.38 -12.46
C VAL A 143 -5.01 26.19 -11.87
N ARG A 144 -5.36 25.94 -10.59
CA ARG A 144 -6.40 26.69 -9.88
C ARG A 144 -6.07 28.17 -9.78
N ASP A 145 -4.84 28.52 -9.41
CA ASP A 145 -4.40 29.92 -9.34
C ASP A 145 -4.46 30.62 -10.70
N PHE A 146 -4.08 29.93 -11.78
CA PHE A 146 -4.20 30.45 -13.13
C PHE A 146 -5.66 30.72 -13.51
N LEU A 147 -6.55 29.76 -13.25
CA LEU A 147 -7.97 29.88 -13.59
C LEU A 147 -8.67 30.99 -12.81
N ILE A 148 -8.32 31.17 -11.53
CA ILE A 148 -8.83 32.29 -10.71
C ILE A 148 -8.40 33.63 -11.31
N ARG A 149 -7.10 33.79 -11.66
CA ARG A 149 -6.59 35.03 -12.26
C ARG A 149 -7.20 35.30 -13.63
N TYR A 150 -7.35 34.26 -14.45
CA TYR A 150 -7.99 34.36 -15.75
C TYR A 150 -9.44 34.83 -15.62
N ASN A 151 -10.22 34.20 -14.73
CA ASN A 151 -11.62 34.55 -14.53
C ASN A 151 -11.78 35.97 -13.98
N ALA A 152 -10.91 36.39 -13.05
CA ALA A 152 -10.88 37.76 -12.55
C ALA A 152 -10.58 38.77 -13.66
N ALA A 153 -9.64 38.48 -14.56
CA ALA A 153 -9.30 39.35 -15.69
C ALA A 153 -10.43 39.43 -16.72
N VAL A 154 -11.08 38.31 -17.04
CA VAL A 154 -12.23 38.27 -17.97
C VAL A 154 -13.42 39.04 -17.40
N THR A 155 -13.76 38.78 -16.13
CA THR A 155 -14.85 39.48 -15.43
C THR A 155 -14.58 40.98 -15.34
N GLY A 156 -13.35 41.37 -14.96
CA GLY A 156 -12.93 42.76 -14.93
C GLY A 156 -12.98 43.43 -16.30
N GLY A 157 -12.60 42.71 -17.36
CA GLY A 157 -12.70 43.19 -18.74
C GLY A 157 -14.15 43.41 -19.18
N ILE A 158 -15.04 42.44 -18.92
CA ILE A 158 -16.47 42.54 -19.24
C ILE A 158 -17.12 43.73 -18.52
N LEU A 159 -16.87 43.88 -17.23
CA LEU A 159 -17.41 44.99 -16.44
C LEU A 159 -16.74 46.33 -16.77
N GLY A 160 -15.50 46.31 -17.28
CA GLY A 160 -14.79 47.50 -17.75
C GLY A 160 -15.29 48.03 -19.10
N ILE A 161 -16.02 47.22 -19.88
CA ILE A 161 -16.60 47.64 -21.17
C ILE A 161 -17.60 48.79 -20.98
N SER A 162 -18.32 48.86 -19.86
CA SER A 162 -19.28 49.96 -19.63
C SER A 162 -18.57 51.32 -19.58
N GLN A 163 -17.35 51.39 -19.02
CA GLN A 163 -16.54 52.61 -18.99
C GLN A 163 -15.97 52.98 -20.38
N VAL A 164 -15.72 52.00 -21.24
CA VAL A 164 -15.28 52.22 -22.63
C VAL A 164 -16.45 52.64 -23.53
N THR A 165 -17.64 52.09 -23.27
CA THR A 165 -18.84 52.33 -24.09
C THR A 165 -19.49 53.69 -23.75
N ASP A 166 -19.35 54.17 -22.51
CA ASP A 166 -19.75 55.53 -22.13
C ASP A 166 -18.67 56.26 -21.32
N PRO A 167 -17.59 56.73 -21.99
CA PRO A 167 -16.47 57.38 -21.32
C PRO A 167 -16.84 58.71 -20.66
N ASN A 168 -17.83 59.41 -21.23
CA ASN A 168 -18.21 60.77 -20.84
C ASN A 168 -19.43 60.80 -19.90
N GLY A 169 -20.04 59.66 -19.60
CA GLY A 169 -21.22 59.62 -18.74
C GLY A 169 -22.50 60.14 -19.39
N GLY A 170 -22.55 60.14 -20.72
CA GLY A 170 -23.63 60.76 -21.50
C GLY A 170 -24.80 59.82 -21.80
N MET A 171 -24.71 58.53 -21.47
CA MET A 171 -25.84 57.63 -21.66
C MET A 171 -26.99 57.97 -20.71
N ASP A 172 -28.20 57.79 -21.21
CA ASP A 172 -29.40 57.79 -20.39
C ASP A 172 -29.27 56.79 -19.22
N PRO A 173 -29.56 57.19 -17.97
CA PRO A 173 -29.36 56.33 -16.80
C PRO A 173 -30.11 54.98 -16.88
N ALA A 174 -31.27 54.93 -17.54
CA ALA A 174 -32.01 53.68 -17.69
C ALA A 174 -31.31 52.73 -18.67
N ALA A 175 -30.82 53.23 -19.80
CA ALA A 175 -30.06 52.44 -20.76
C ALA A 175 -28.74 51.91 -20.16
N ARG A 176 -28.03 52.73 -19.37
CA ARG A 176 -26.81 52.32 -18.66
C ARG A 176 -27.09 51.22 -17.65
N ALA A 177 -28.15 51.34 -16.85
CA ALA A 177 -28.51 50.33 -15.86
C ALA A 177 -28.82 48.97 -16.50
N VAL A 178 -29.46 48.96 -17.67
CA VAL A 178 -29.72 47.72 -18.43
C VAL A 178 -28.41 47.09 -18.90
N ILE A 179 -27.51 47.87 -19.49
CA ILE A 179 -26.21 47.38 -19.98
C ILE A 179 -25.35 46.82 -18.83
N ASP A 180 -25.26 47.54 -17.72
CA ASP A 180 -24.48 47.09 -16.55
C ASP A 180 -25.05 45.79 -15.96
N ASN A 181 -26.37 45.64 -15.95
CA ASN A 181 -27.02 44.43 -15.46
C ASN A 181 -26.75 43.23 -16.38
N GLU A 182 -26.83 43.42 -17.70
CA GLU A 182 -26.50 42.37 -18.68
C GLU A 182 -25.02 41.97 -18.61
N LEU A 183 -24.10 42.93 -18.52
CA LEU A 183 -22.66 42.65 -18.38
C LEU A 183 -22.36 41.90 -17.08
N ARG A 184 -23.05 42.23 -15.98
CA ARG A 184 -22.95 41.50 -14.72
C ARG A 184 -23.48 40.08 -14.83
N ASN A 185 -24.59 39.87 -15.53
CA ASN A 185 -25.13 38.53 -15.79
C ASN A 185 -24.16 37.67 -16.61
N VAL A 186 -23.55 38.24 -17.65
CA VAL A 186 -22.53 37.55 -18.46
C VAL A 186 -21.31 37.18 -17.60
N ALA A 187 -20.81 38.08 -16.76
CA ALA A 187 -19.70 37.81 -15.85
C ALA A 187 -20.01 36.67 -14.86
N VAL A 188 -21.20 36.68 -14.25
CA VAL A 188 -21.65 35.63 -13.32
C VAL A 188 -21.79 34.28 -14.05
N HIS A 189 -22.33 34.29 -15.27
CA HIS A 189 -22.49 33.07 -16.07
C HIS A 189 -21.14 32.44 -16.44
N VAL A 190 -20.18 33.24 -16.91
CA VAL A 190 -18.82 32.77 -17.22
C VAL A 190 -18.14 32.22 -15.98
N GLY A 191 -18.27 32.90 -14.83
CA GLY A 191 -17.74 32.41 -13.56
C GLY A 191 -18.33 31.06 -13.15
N GLY A 192 -19.64 30.88 -13.31
CA GLY A 192 -20.33 29.62 -13.01
C GLY A 192 -19.87 28.44 -13.88
N ILE A 193 -19.61 28.66 -15.17
CA ILE A 193 -19.10 27.62 -16.08
C ILE A 193 -17.70 27.15 -15.64
N VAL A 194 -16.83 28.09 -15.28
CA VAL A 194 -15.47 27.79 -14.82
C VAL A 194 -15.49 27.01 -13.50
N ASP A 195 -16.35 27.42 -12.55
CA ASP A 195 -16.50 26.73 -11.27
C ASP A 195 -17.08 25.31 -11.44
N ALA A 196 -18.03 25.12 -12.36
CA ALA A 196 -18.57 23.81 -12.69
C ALA A 196 -17.49 22.89 -13.29
N PHE A 197 -16.74 23.38 -14.28
CA PHE A 197 -15.62 22.65 -14.88
C PHE A 197 -14.56 22.28 -13.84
N LEU A 198 -14.23 23.21 -12.93
CA LEU A 198 -13.29 22.95 -11.82
C LEU A 198 -13.80 21.88 -10.84
N LYS A 199 -15.09 21.85 -10.56
CA LYS A 199 -15.71 20.81 -9.70
C LYS A 199 -15.67 19.45 -10.38
N GLU A 200 -15.99 19.37 -11.67
CA GLU A 200 -15.92 18.11 -12.45
C GLU A 200 -14.49 17.58 -12.56
N LEU A 201 -13.51 18.45 -12.84
CA LEU A 201 -12.09 18.08 -12.83
C LEU A 201 -11.59 17.66 -11.45
N GLY A 202 -12.08 18.32 -10.39
CA GLY A 202 -11.74 17.99 -9.01
C GLY A 202 -12.35 16.68 -8.50
N ALA A 203 -13.44 16.20 -9.10
CA ALA A 203 -14.12 14.96 -8.73
C ALA A 203 -13.32 13.69 -9.12
N GLY A 204 -12.38 13.80 -10.07
CA GLY A 204 -11.47 12.71 -10.43
C GLY A 204 -10.25 12.55 -9.52
N LEU A 205 -10.16 13.33 -8.43
CA LEU A 205 -9.05 13.37 -7.48
C LEU A 205 -9.41 12.86 -6.06
N GLN A 206 -10.58 12.23 -5.89
CA GLN A 206 -10.97 11.54 -4.66
C GLN A 206 -10.75 10.02 -4.74
#